data_AF-A0A1A2ZLV2-F1
#
_entry.id   AF-A0A1A2ZLV2-F1
#
_cell.length_a   1.000
_cell.length_b   1.000
_cell.length_c   1.000
_cell.angle_alpha   90.00
_cell.angle_beta   90.00
_cell.angle_gamma   90.00
#
_symmetry.space_group_name_H-M   'P 1'
#
loop_
_entity.id
_entity.type
_entity.pdbx_description
1 polymer ?
#
loop_
_entity_poly.entity_id
_entity_poly.type
_entity_poly.pdbx_seq_one_letter_code
_entity_poly.pdbx_strand_id
1 'polypeptide(L)'
;MADTSRPDHLPNLRADRQPPHPSWLPKQRRGTTPQMIGRYPDFDVLETADSWDDATRKVVLARLEPPGPLRFFTPEEEPCLRAFCDTVLAQDAEPRVPAAESVDSKLADGRLDGYQYADMPDDRDTWRLVLRALDETALRRHGRAFAEAEPAAREAIIDQFSQGELEGGAWERLNVKRAWSVCMRMTLAGFYSHPWAWNEIGFGGPAYPRGFMRLGGATGPASAREPFETRGATDEDPVEVVQKGEI
;
A
#
# COMPACT_ATOMS: atom_id res chain seq x y z
N MET A 1 14.93 8.35 -21.90
CA MET A 1 13.88 8.36 -20.85
C MET A 1 12.67 7.70 -21.44
N ALA A 2 12.09 6.73 -20.75
CA ALA A 2 10.80 6.16 -21.15
C ALA A 2 9.75 7.27 -21.15
N ASP A 3 8.97 7.36 -22.23
CA ASP A 3 7.86 8.32 -22.32
C ASP A 3 6.69 7.79 -21.50
N THR A 4 6.68 8.14 -20.23
CA THR A 4 5.62 7.77 -19.27
C THR A 4 4.26 8.40 -19.58
N SER A 5 4.14 9.25 -20.62
CA SER A 5 2.82 9.66 -21.12
C SER A 5 2.14 8.59 -21.97
N ARG A 6 2.91 7.61 -22.47
CA ARG A 6 2.39 6.51 -23.27
C ARG A 6 2.20 5.27 -22.41
N PRO A 7 1.19 4.42 -22.67
CA PRO A 7 0.89 3.28 -21.81
C PRO A 7 1.92 2.13 -21.89
N ASP A 8 2.93 2.20 -22.76
CA ASP A 8 3.93 1.13 -22.97
C ASP A 8 4.71 0.71 -21.72
N HIS A 9 4.87 1.60 -20.74
CA HIS A 9 5.54 1.35 -19.47
C HIS A 9 4.65 0.68 -18.40
N LEU A 10 3.37 0.39 -18.72
CA LEU A 10 2.45 -0.18 -17.74
C LEU A 10 2.74 -1.67 -17.51
N PRO A 11 2.73 -2.15 -16.25
CA PRO A 11 3.07 -3.53 -15.91
C PRO A 11 2.28 -4.62 -16.65
N ASN A 12 1.03 -4.32 -17.04
CA ASN A 12 0.15 -5.25 -17.76
C ASN A 12 0.62 -5.57 -19.20
N LEU A 13 1.61 -4.83 -19.72
CA LEU A 13 2.18 -5.06 -21.05
C LEU A 13 3.40 -6.00 -21.04
N ARG A 14 3.82 -6.49 -19.87
CA ARG A 14 4.88 -7.49 -19.75
C ARG A 14 4.40 -8.87 -20.17
N ALA A 15 5.33 -9.70 -20.62
CA ALA A 15 5.06 -11.09 -20.99
C ALA A 15 4.49 -11.93 -19.84
N ASP A 16 5.02 -11.75 -18.62
CA ASP A 16 4.54 -12.40 -17.40
C ASP A 16 3.42 -11.60 -16.70
N ARG A 17 3.19 -10.35 -17.12
CA ARG A 17 2.28 -9.36 -16.51
C ARG A 17 2.60 -9.07 -15.05
N GLN A 18 3.81 -9.41 -14.58
CA GLN A 18 4.24 -9.21 -13.20
C GLN A 18 5.13 -7.97 -13.09
N PRO A 19 4.91 -7.09 -12.10
CA PRO A 19 5.84 -6.00 -11.83
C PRO A 19 7.23 -6.57 -11.44
N PRO A 20 8.32 -5.80 -11.65
CA PRO A 20 9.65 -6.29 -11.35
C PRO A 20 9.79 -6.22 -9.83
N HIS A 21 10.45 -7.21 -9.24
CA HIS A 21 10.81 -7.08 -7.83
C HIS A 21 11.60 -5.77 -7.64
N PRO A 22 11.30 -4.92 -6.65
CA PRO A 22 11.87 -3.58 -6.54
C PRO A 22 13.38 -3.54 -6.19
N SER A 23 14.07 -4.68 -6.15
CA SER A 23 15.51 -4.80 -5.83
C SER A 23 16.45 -4.06 -6.78
N TRP A 24 15.98 -3.69 -7.97
CA TRP A 24 16.74 -2.85 -8.92
C TRP A 24 16.74 -1.37 -8.52
N LEU A 25 15.86 -0.95 -7.61
CA LEU A 25 15.85 0.41 -7.07
C LEU A 25 17.06 0.63 -6.15
N PRO A 26 17.59 1.87 -6.10
CA PRO A 26 18.68 2.17 -5.18
C PRO A 26 18.24 2.06 -3.72
N LYS A 27 19.20 1.76 -2.86
CA LYS A 27 19.00 1.83 -1.40
C LYS A 27 18.73 3.26 -0.97
N GLN A 28 17.77 3.41 -0.05
CA GLN A 28 17.46 4.67 0.61
C GLN A 28 18.64 5.14 1.45
N ARG A 29 19.05 6.40 1.27
CA ARG A 29 20.17 7.04 1.98
C ARG A 29 19.72 8.10 2.97
N ARG A 30 18.57 8.76 2.73
CA ARG A 30 17.96 9.74 3.63
C ARG A 30 16.54 9.35 4.00
N GLY A 31 16.15 9.56 5.26
CA GLY A 31 14.86 9.13 5.77
C GLY A 31 14.65 7.61 5.70
N THR A 32 13.40 7.20 5.90
CA THR A 32 12.97 5.80 5.84
C THR A 32 11.95 5.63 4.72
N THR A 33 12.10 4.58 3.94
CA THR A 33 11.08 4.03 3.01
C THR A 33 10.73 2.62 3.45
N PRO A 34 9.61 2.04 3.01
CA PRO A 34 9.38 0.62 3.15
C PRO A 34 10.57 -0.13 2.55
N GLN A 35 11.10 -1.13 3.26
CA GLN A 35 12.21 -1.97 2.82
C GLN A 35 13.54 -1.24 2.55
N MET A 36 13.67 0.05 2.90
CA MET A 36 14.85 0.88 2.64
C MET A 36 15.30 0.90 1.17
N ILE A 37 14.37 0.75 0.24
CA ILE A 37 14.56 0.91 -1.20
C ILE A 37 13.59 1.98 -1.72
N GLY A 38 13.95 2.68 -2.78
CA GLY A 38 13.06 3.70 -3.32
C GLY A 38 13.64 4.44 -4.52
N ARG A 39 12.75 5.04 -5.32
CA ARG A 39 13.15 5.84 -6.49
C ARG A 39 13.84 7.15 -6.09
N TYR A 40 13.67 7.61 -4.85
CA TYR A 40 14.17 8.88 -4.34
C TYR A 40 15.11 8.66 -3.14
N PRO A 41 16.31 8.08 -3.37
CA PRO A 41 17.19 7.62 -2.31
C PRO A 41 17.73 8.75 -1.41
N ASP A 42 17.75 9.98 -1.89
CA ASP A 42 18.22 11.16 -1.14
C ASP A 42 17.08 12.05 -0.64
N PHE A 43 15.83 11.60 -0.75
CA PHE A 43 14.67 12.39 -0.35
C PHE A 43 14.14 11.94 1.03
N ASP A 44 13.89 12.91 1.89
CA ASP A 44 13.18 12.71 3.15
C ASP A 44 12.16 13.82 3.36
N VAL A 45 10.88 13.47 3.29
CA VAL A 45 9.75 14.37 3.46
C VAL A 45 9.76 15.06 4.83
N LEU A 46 10.34 14.43 5.85
CA LEU A 46 10.42 14.97 7.22
C LEU A 46 11.41 16.14 7.32
N GLU A 47 12.35 16.30 6.40
CA GLU A 47 13.20 17.51 6.32
C GLU A 47 12.35 18.76 6.03
N THR A 48 11.13 18.59 5.52
CA THR A 48 10.19 19.69 5.29
C THR A 48 9.20 19.91 6.42
N ALA A 49 9.27 19.16 7.53
CA ALA A 49 8.31 19.24 8.63
C ALA A 49 8.17 20.66 9.20
N ASP A 50 9.25 21.45 9.17
CA ASP A 50 9.26 22.84 9.64
C ASP A 50 8.36 23.78 8.84
N SER A 51 7.97 23.38 7.64
CA SER A 51 7.08 24.14 6.79
C SER A 51 5.60 23.89 7.06
N TRP A 52 5.25 22.77 7.70
CA TRP A 52 3.86 22.42 7.98
C TRP A 52 3.34 23.21 9.17
N ASP A 53 2.04 23.45 9.17
CA ASP A 53 1.38 23.99 10.36
C ASP A 53 1.43 22.99 11.53
N ASP A 54 1.19 23.48 12.74
CA ASP A 54 1.33 22.69 13.96
C ASP A 54 0.38 21.48 13.98
N ALA A 55 -0.83 21.65 13.43
CA ALA A 55 -1.84 20.59 13.38
C ALA A 55 -1.39 19.44 12.47
N THR A 56 -0.95 19.76 11.26
CA THR A 56 -0.45 18.78 10.29
C THR A 56 0.79 18.11 10.80
N ARG A 57 1.76 18.88 11.31
CA ARG A 57 2.99 18.34 11.88
C ARG A 57 2.70 17.34 13.00
N LYS A 58 1.81 17.69 13.92
CA LYS A 58 1.39 16.80 15.02
C LYS A 58 0.79 15.50 14.50
N VAL A 59 -0.11 15.56 13.52
CA VAL A 59 -0.76 14.35 12.95
C VAL A 59 0.25 13.47 12.21
N VAL A 60 1.15 14.07 11.44
CA VAL A 60 2.15 13.33 10.65
C VAL A 60 3.17 12.67 11.57
N LEU A 61 3.73 13.40 12.55
CA LEU A 61 4.71 12.84 13.48
C LEU A 61 4.11 11.74 14.36
N ALA A 62 2.84 11.86 14.76
CA ALA A 62 2.15 10.81 15.51
C ALA A 62 2.06 9.47 14.77
N ARG A 63 2.17 9.44 13.43
CA ARG A 63 2.19 8.20 12.65
C ARG A 63 3.53 7.45 12.74
N LEU A 64 4.61 8.16 13.09
CA LEU A 64 5.95 7.59 13.23
C LEU A 64 6.18 6.95 14.60
N GLU A 65 5.33 7.25 15.58
CA GLU A 65 5.40 6.63 16.89
C GLU A 65 5.17 5.12 16.78
N PRO A 66 5.91 4.28 17.54
CA PRO A 66 5.68 2.85 17.55
C PRO A 66 4.20 2.53 17.85
N PRO A 67 3.52 1.75 17.00
CA PRO A 67 2.12 1.49 17.22
C PRO A 67 1.91 0.61 18.47
N GLY A 68 0.81 0.86 19.18
CA GLY A 68 0.35 0.00 20.27
C GLY A 68 -0.28 -1.31 19.75
N PRO A 69 -0.72 -2.20 20.65
CA PRO A 69 -1.44 -3.42 20.26
C PRO A 69 -2.75 -3.08 19.53
N LEU A 70 -3.20 -4.01 18.69
CA LEU A 70 -4.50 -3.92 18.02
C LEU A 70 -5.64 -3.81 19.04
N ARG A 71 -6.64 -2.98 18.74
CA ARG A 71 -7.79 -2.69 19.62
C ARG A 71 -9.10 -3.28 19.10
N PHE A 72 -9.22 -3.47 17.78
CA PHE A 72 -10.43 -3.97 17.14
C PHE A 72 -10.31 -5.46 16.79
N PHE A 73 -9.20 -5.87 16.19
CA PHE A 73 -8.95 -7.26 15.84
C PHE A 73 -8.44 -8.06 17.03
N THR A 74 -8.78 -9.34 17.07
CA THR A 74 -8.31 -10.25 18.12
C THR A 74 -6.89 -10.76 17.85
N PRO A 75 -6.19 -11.31 18.86
CA PRO A 75 -4.89 -11.95 18.64
C PRO A 75 -4.92 -13.08 17.60
N GLU A 76 -6.06 -13.74 17.41
CA GLU A 76 -6.25 -14.78 16.40
C GLU A 76 -6.43 -14.21 14.99
N GLU A 77 -7.04 -13.03 14.87
CA GLU A 77 -7.25 -12.34 13.57
C GLU A 77 -5.98 -11.60 13.10
N GLU A 78 -5.13 -11.16 14.03
CA GLU A 78 -3.95 -10.34 13.78
C GLU A 78 -2.98 -10.94 12.73
N PRO A 79 -2.58 -12.24 12.79
CA PRO A 79 -1.65 -12.79 11.82
C PRO A 79 -2.18 -12.72 10.38
N CYS A 80 -3.46 -13.02 10.18
CA CYS A 80 -4.11 -12.96 8.86
C CYS A 80 -4.21 -11.52 8.36
N LEU A 81 -4.56 -10.56 9.23
CA LEU A 81 -4.58 -9.14 8.89
C LEU A 81 -3.21 -8.63 8.44
N ARG A 82 -2.15 -8.94 9.19
CA ARG A 82 -0.78 -8.53 8.85
C ARG A 82 -0.35 -9.13 7.52
N ALA A 83 -0.55 -10.44 7.34
CA ALA A 83 -0.24 -11.10 6.08
C ALA A 83 -1.03 -10.53 4.90
N PHE A 84 -2.31 -10.19 5.09
CA PHE A 84 -3.11 -9.54 4.06
C PHE A 84 -2.53 -8.19 3.68
N CYS A 85 -2.30 -7.31 4.67
CA CYS A 85 -1.75 -5.98 4.45
C CYS A 85 -0.37 -6.03 3.78
N ASP A 86 0.53 -6.89 4.26
CA ASP A 86 1.88 -7.01 3.72
C ASP A 86 1.86 -7.55 2.28
N THR A 87 1.01 -8.53 1.97
CA THR A 87 0.89 -9.06 0.60
C THR A 87 0.28 -8.04 -0.36
N VAL A 88 -0.82 -7.35 -0.01
CA VAL A 88 -1.46 -6.38 -0.94
C VAL A 88 -0.66 -5.08 -1.12
N LEU A 89 0.25 -4.78 -0.20
CA LEU A 89 1.13 -3.61 -0.25
C LEU A 89 2.56 -3.94 -0.67
N ALA A 90 2.85 -5.20 -1.04
CA ALA A 90 4.19 -5.69 -1.41
C ALA A 90 5.28 -5.33 -0.36
N GLN A 91 4.95 -5.50 0.92
CA GLN A 91 5.87 -5.24 2.03
C GLN A 91 6.64 -6.51 2.40
N ASP A 92 7.63 -6.88 1.60
CA ASP A 92 8.29 -8.19 1.73
C ASP A 92 9.25 -8.24 2.92
N ALA A 93 9.90 -7.12 3.25
CA ALA A 93 10.88 -7.01 4.33
C ALA A 93 10.66 -5.77 5.22
N GLU A 94 11.29 -5.76 6.39
CA GLU A 94 11.36 -4.58 7.23
C GLU A 94 12.30 -3.51 6.65
N PRO A 95 12.05 -2.21 6.93
CA PRO A 95 10.93 -1.67 7.70
C PRO A 95 9.62 -1.67 6.91
N ARG A 96 8.50 -1.98 7.55
CA ARG A 96 7.14 -1.93 6.96
C ARG A 96 6.31 -0.79 7.51
N VAL A 97 5.50 -0.16 6.65
CA VAL A 97 4.43 0.74 7.08
C VAL A 97 3.43 -0.07 7.93
N PRO A 98 3.04 0.42 9.13
CA PRO A 98 2.10 -0.26 10.02
C PRO A 98 0.65 -0.12 9.52
N ALA A 99 0.36 -0.70 8.35
CA ALA A 99 -0.93 -0.61 7.68
C ALA A 99 -2.02 -1.36 8.44
N ALA A 100 -1.70 -2.52 9.04
CA ALA A 100 -2.61 -3.29 9.88
C ALA A 100 -3.14 -2.45 11.05
N GLU A 101 -2.25 -1.71 11.71
CA GLU A 101 -2.57 -0.85 12.86
C GLU A 101 -3.38 0.38 12.44
N SER A 102 -3.15 0.89 11.24
CA SER A 102 -3.97 1.97 10.66
C SER A 102 -5.40 1.51 10.39
N VAL A 103 -5.57 0.31 9.80
CA VAL A 103 -6.88 -0.30 9.57
C VAL A 103 -7.59 -0.55 10.91
N ASP A 104 -6.91 -1.21 11.85
CA ASP A 104 -7.44 -1.50 13.19
C ASP A 104 -7.92 -0.24 13.90
N SER A 105 -7.10 0.80 13.93
CA SER A 105 -7.45 2.05 14.62
C SER A 105 -8.64 2.75 13.98
N LYS A 106 -8.79 2.71 12.65
CA LYS A 106 -9.97 3.26 11.98
C LYS A 106 -11.24 2.50 12.35
N LEU A 107 -11.19 1.17 12.40
CA LEU A 107 -12.33 0.34 12.77
C LEU A 107 -12.70 0.51 14.25
N ALA A 108 -11.69 0.54 15.14
CA ALA A 108 -11.87 0.76 16.57
C ALA A 108 -12.47 2.14 16.87
N ASP A 109 -12.02 3.18 16.17
CA ASP A 109 -12.48 4.56 16.38
C ASP A 109 -13.80 4.87 15.64
N GLY A 110 -14.34 3.92 14.86
CA GLY A 110 -15.53 4.14 14.04
C GLY A 110 -15.34 5.18 12.93
N ARG A 111 -14.09 5.41 12.50
CA ARG A 111 -13.74 6.31 11.39
C ARG A 111 -13.92 5.59 10.06
N LEU A 112 -15.17 5.22 9.79
CA LEU A 112 -15.61 4.57 8.57
C LEU A 112 -15.85 5.62 7.46
N ASP A 113 -16.24 5.13 6.30
CA ASP A 113 -16.34 5.94 5.09
C ASP A 113 -17.61 6.79 4.95
N GLY A 114 -18.55 6.63 5.88
CA GLY A 114 -19.83 7.34 5.84
C GLY A 114 -20.82 6.81 4.80
N TYR A 115 -20.52 5.71 4.12
CA TYR A 115 -21.46 4.98 3.27
C TYR A 115 -21.25 3.46 3.39
N GLN A 116 -22.27 2.69 3.01
CA GLN A 116 -22.24 1.23 2.98
C GLN A 116 -22.97 0.75 1.70
N TYR A 117 -22.46 -0.30 1.06
CA TYR A 117 -23.17 -0.94 -0.05
C TYR A 117 -24.40 -1.69 0.48
N ALA A 118 -25.53 -1.60 -0.24
CA ALA A 118 -26.80 -2.19 0.21
C ALA A 118 -26.78 -3.72 0.38
N ASP A 119 -25.89 -4.43 -0.32
CA ASP A 119 -25.72 -5.90 -0.28
C ASP A 119 -24.51 -6.34 0.56
N MET A 120 -23.87 -5.42 1.29
CA MET A 120 -22.72 -5.70 2.13
C MET A 120 -23.09 -5.52 3.61
N PRO A 121 -22.46 -6.27 4.52
CA PRO A 121 -22.49 -5.94 5.94
C PRO A 121 -21.72 -4.63 6.21
N ASP A 122 -21.73 -4.17 7.46
CA ASP A 122 -20.90 -3.03 7.90
C ASP A 122 -19.40 -3.31 7.64
N ASP A 123 -18.59 -2.27 7.52
CA ASP A 123 -17.15 -2.39 7.26
C ASP A 123 -16.45 -3.27 8.32
N ARG A 124 -16.86 -3.20 9.61
CA ARG A 124 -16.27 -4.01 10.69
C ARG A 124 -16.54 -5.50 10.49
N ASP A 125 -17.78 -5.85 10.18
CA ASP A 125 -18.19 -7.22 9.92
C ASP A 125 -17.58 -7.74 8.61
N THR A 126 -17.47 -6.87 7.60
CA THR A 126 -16.80 -7.17 6.33
C THR A 126 -15.36 -7.58 6.58
N TRP A 127 -14.59 -6.82 7.37
CA TRP A 127 -13.21 -7.15 7.71
C TRP A 127 -13.08 -8.50 8.42
N ARG A 128 -13.90 -8.75 9.45
CA ARG A 128 -13.90 -10.05 10.16
C ARG A 128 -14.23 -11.21 9.23
N LEU A 129 -15.20 -11.03 8.34
CA LEU A 129 -15.58 -12.05 7.36
C LEU A 129 -14.48 -12.30 6.33
N VAL A 130 -13.81 -11.26 5.84
CA VAL A 130 -12.70 -11.38 4.89
C VAL A 130 -11.54 -12.16 5.51
N LEU A 131 -11.08 -11.80 6.71
CA LEU A 131 -9.95 -12.49 7.35
C LEU A 131 -10.26 -13.97 7.58
N ARG A 132 -11.47 -14.27 8.08
CA ARG A 132 -11.95 -15.64 8.22
C ARG A 132 -12.00 -16.38 6.88
N ALA A 133 -12.51 -15.74 5.83
CA ALA A 133 -12.66 -16.36 4.52
C ALA A 133 -11.31 -16.62 3.85
N LEU A 134 -10.32 -15.74 4.06
CA LEU A 134 -8.93 -15.95 3.63
C LEU A 134 -8.32 -17.17 4.31
N ASP A 135 -8.46 -17.30 5.64
CA ASP A 135 -7.99 -18.48 6.38
C ASP A 135 -8.70 -19.77 5.93
N GLU A 136 -10.02 -19.75 5.77
CA GLU A 136 -10.78 -20.90 5.26
C GLU A 136 -10.31 -21.31 3.85
N THR A 137 -9.97 -20.33 3.00
CA THR A 137 -9.48 -20.56 1.64
C THR A 137 -8.07 -21.16 1.66
N ALA A 138 -7.17 -20.58 2.45
CA ALA A 138 -5.81 -21.06 2.62
C ALA A 138 -5.78 -22.48 3.21
N LEU A 139 -6.58 -22.73 4.24
CA LEU A 139 -6.67 -24.04 4.88
C LEU A 139 -7.17 -25.11 3.90
N ARG A 140 -8.21 -24.80 3.12
CA ARG A 140 -8.79 -25.71 2.13
C ARG A 140 -7.81 -26.06 1.00
N ARG A 141 -7.03 -25.08 0.53
CA ARG A 141 -6.17 -25.24 -0.66
C ARG A 141 -4.73 -25.65 -0.33
N HIS A 142 -4.23 -25.26 0.84
CA HIS A 142 -2.81 -25.39 1.21
C HIS A 142 -2.61 -26.06 2.58
N GLY A 143 -3.69 -26.36 3.32
CA GLY A 143 -3.62 -27.06 4.61
C GLY A 143 -3.04 -26.22 5.75
N ARG A 144 -2.96 -24.89 5.59
CA ARG A 144 -2.41 -23.95 6.57
C ARG A 144 -3.24 -22.67 6.64
N ALA A 145 -3.12 -21.92 7.73
CA ALA A 145 -3.70 -20.58 7.82
C ALA A 145 -3.10 -19.64 6.75
N PHE A 146 -3.81 -18.57 6.39
CA PHE A 146 -3.38 -17.65 5.34
C PHE A 146 -2.01 -17.03 5.66
N ALA A 147 -1.79 -16.65 6.92
CA ALA A 147 -0.52 -16.09 7.37
C ALA A 147 0.67 -17.05 7.29
N GLU A 148 0.41 -18.36 7.35
CA GLU A 148 1.42 -19.43 7.31
C GLU A 148 1.64 -20.01 5.91
N ALA A 149 0.85 -19.55 4.93
CA ALA A 149 0.98 -19.96 3.55
C ALA A 149 2.22 -19.31 2.90
N GLU A 150 2.83 -20.06 1.98
CA GLU A 150 3.95 -19.56 1.16
C GLU A 150 3.56 -18.26 0.45
N PRO A 151 4.49 -17.30 0.24
CA PRO A 151 4.19 -16.01 -0.40
C PRO A 151 3.39 -16.13 -1.70
N ALA A 152 3.81 -17.03 -2.60
CA ALA A 152 3.13 -17.27 -3.87
C ALA A 152 1.69 -17.79 -3.70
N ALA A 153 1.41 -18.55 -2.63
CA ALA A 153 0.05 -19.01 -2.32
C ALA A 153 -0.82 -17.86 -1.79
N ARG A 154 -0.27 -16.99 -0.95
CA ARG A 154 -0.97 -15.77 -0.51
C ARG A 154 -1.30 -14.87 -1.68
N GLU A 155 -0.33 -14.59 -2.54
CA GLU A 155 -0.51 -13.78 -3.76
C GLU A 155 -1.59 -14.36 -4.67
N ALA A 156 -1.59 -15.68 -4.93
CA ALA A 156 -2.60 -16.32 -5.76
C ALA A 156 -4.02 -16.21 -5.18
N ILE A 157 -4.18 -16.30 -3.85
CA ILE A 157 -5.48 -16.11 -3.18
C ILE A 157 -5.90 -14.63 -3.28
N ILE A 158 -4.98 -13.70 -3.06
CA ILE A 158 -5.23 -12.26 -3.15
C ILE A 158 -5.60 -11.83 -4.56
N ASP A 159 -4.94 -12.39 -5.59
CA ASP A 159 -5.27 -12.11 -6.99
C ASP A 159 -6.72 -12.49 -7.30
N GLN A 160 -7.14 -13.70 -6.92
CA GLN A 160 -8.53 -14.14 -7.06
C GLN A 160 -9.51 -13.29 -6.22
N PHE A 161 -9.11 -12.88 -5.02
CA PHE A 161 -9.91 -11.98 -4.21
C PHE A 161 -10.13 -10.64 -4.93
N SER A 162 -9.07 -10.08 -5.51
CA SER A 162 -9.10 -8.81 -6.25
C SER A 162 -10.01 -8.89 -7.48
N GLN A 163 -10.10 -10.06 -8.13
CA GLN A 163 -11.01 -10.31 -9.25
C GLN A 163 -12.45 -10.59 -8.81
N GLY A 164 -12.69 -10.90 -7.54
CA GLY A 164 -14.01 -11.27 -7.02
C GLY A 164 -14.38 -12.73 -7.29
N GLU A 165 -13.38 -13.60 -7.44
CA GLU A 165 -13.53 -15.00 -7.89
C GLU A 165 -13.47 -16.01 -6.73
N LEU A 166 -13.31 -15.55 -5.49
CA LEU A 166 -13.32 -16.44 -4.32
C LEU A 166 -14.74 -16.86 -3.96
N GLU A 167 -14.89 -18.11 -3.53
CA GLU A 167 -16.18 -18.73 -3.24
C GLU A 167 -16.13 -19.73 -2.08
N GLY A 168 -17.31 -20.01 -1.54
CA GLY A 168 -17.54 -21.00 -0.48
C GLY A 168 -17.19 -20.50 0.93
N GLY A 169 -17.87 -21.06 1.93
CA GLY A 169 -17.63 -20.71 3.33
C GLY A 169 -18.04 -19.26 3.63
N ALA A 170 -17.19 -18.52 4.34
CA ALA A 170 -17.48 -17.13 4.69
C ALA A 170 -17.65 -16.19 3.48
N TRP A 171 -17.11 -16.53 2.30
CA TRP A 171 -17.30 -15.74 1.07
C TRP A 171 -18.76 -15.65 0.62
N GLU A 172 -19.59 -16.66 0.92
CA GLU A 172 -21.02 -16.68 0.55
C GLU A 172 -21.84 -15.58 1.27
N ARG A 173 -21.27 -14.98 2.31
CA ARG A 173 -21.88 -13.90 3.09
C ARG A 173 -21.47 -12.51 2.60
N LEU A 174 -20.67 -12.42 1.54
CA LEU A 174 -20.09 -11.19 1.04
C LEU A 174 -20.31 -11.05 -0.46
N ASN A 175 -20.52 -9.82 -0.93
CA ASN A 175 -20.16 -9.50 -2.29
C ASN A 175 -18.63 -9.36 -2.37
N VAL A 176 -17.95 -10.39 -2.87
CA VAL A 176 -16.49 -10.50 -2.82
C VAL A 176 -15.78 -9.32 -3.50
N LYS A 177 -16.29 -8.87 -4.65
CA LYS A 177 -15.72 -7.72 -5.38
C LYS A 177 -15.83 -6.42 -4.58
N ARG A 178 -16.94 -6.23 -3.85
CA ARG A 178 -17.14 -5.06 -2.97
C ARG A 178 -16.34 -5.19 -1.69
N ALA A 179 -16.20 -6.39 -1.13
CA ALA A 179 -15.34 -6.66 0.02
C ALA A 179 -13.88 -6.28 -0.26
N TRP A 180 -13.34 -6.63 -1.44
CA TRP A 180 -12.02 -6.18 -1.89
C TRP A 180 -11.89 -4.65 -1.85
N SER A 181 -12.91 -3.95 -2.36
CA SER A 181 -12.92 -2.48 -2.39
C SER A 181 -12.93 -1.86 -0.99
N VAL A 182 -13.69 -2.45 -0.05
CA VAL A 182 -13.71 -2.03 1.37
C VAL A 182 -12.34 -2.20 2.01
N CYS A 183 -11.73 -3.38 1.86
CA CYS A 183 -10.42 -3.66 2.44
C CYS A 183 -9.33 -2.75 1.87
N MET A 184 -9.21 -2.68 0.54
CA MET A 184 -8.15 -1.90 -0.11
C MET A 184 -8.26 -0.41 0.17
N ARG A 185 -9.47 0.13 0.30
CA ARG A 185 -9.64 1.53 0.66
C ARG A 185 -9.00 1.86 2.01
N MET A 186 -9.25 1.06 3.04
CA MET A 186 -8.69 1.33 4.36
C MET A 186 -7.18 1.08 4.39
N THR A 187 -6.73 -0.01 3.75
CA THR A 187 -5.32 -0.37 3.64
C THR A 187 -4.49 0.69 2.91
N LEU A 188 -4.93 1.11 1.72
CA LEU A 188 -4.23 2.14 0.92
C LEU A 188 -4.26 3.50 1.61
N ALA A 189 -5.39 3.87 2.22
CA ALA A 189 -5.47 5.13 2.96
C ALA A 189 -4.56 5.13 4.21
N GLY A 190 -4.33 3.98 4.83
CA GLY A 190 -3.31 3.83 5.88
C GLY A 190 -1.91 3.99 5.31
N PHE A 191 -1.58 3.19 4.30
CA PHE A 191 -0.26 3.16 3.66
C PHE A 191 0.17 4.52 3.12
N TYR A 192 -0.61 5.12 2.23
CA TYR A 192 -0.30 6.41 1.60
C TYR A 192 -0.51 7.62 2.50
N SER A 193 -0.91 7.44 3.76
CA SER A 193 -0.86 8.50 4.78
C SER A 193 0.46 8.52 5.56
N HIS A 194 1.30 7.48 5.42
CA HIS A 194 2.52 7.34 6.18
C HIS A 194 3.71 8.03 5.50
N PRO A 195 4.56 8.78 6.22
CA PRO A 195 5.73 9.46 5.65
C PRO A 195 6.70 8.55 4.90
N TRP A 196 6.80 7.27 5.30
CA TRP A 196 7.69 6.33 4.60
C TRP A 196 7.23 6.04 3.18
N ALA A 197 5.92 5.88 2.96
CA ALA A 197 5.36 5.73 1.61
C ALA A 197 5.56 7.02 0.79
N TRP A 198 5.52 8.20 1.44
CA TRP A 198 5.81 9.46 0.77
C TRP A 198 7.25 9.55 0.28
N ASN A 199 8.21 9.08 1.10
CA ASN A 199 9.60 8.99 0.69
C ASN A 199 9.80 8.05 -0.51
N GLU A 200 9.09 6.92 -0.52
CA GLU A 200 9.16 5.91 -1.58
C GLU A 200 8.71 6.49 -2.94
N ILE A 201 7.58 7.22 -2.94
CA ILE A 201 6.98 7.79 -4.15
C ILE A 201 7.45 9.22 -4.47
N GLY A 202 8.27 9.82 -3.60
CA GLY A 202 8.76 11.20 -3.75
C GLY A 202 7.70 12.27 -3.52
N PHE A 203 6.68 11.97 -2.71
CA PHE A 203 5.62 12.93 -2.39
C PHE A 203 6.14 13.99 -1.40
N GLY A 204 6.03 15.27 -1.78
CA GLY A 204 6.51 16.43 -1.00
C GLY A 204 5.78 16.72 0.31
N GLY A 205 4.85 15.84 0.72
CA GLY A 205 4.04 16.01 1.91
C GLY A 205 2.85 16.96 1.72
N PRO A 206 2.14 17.29 2.80
CA PRO A 206 0.95 18.13 2.76
C PRO A 206 1.23 19.53 2.20
N ALA A 207 0.29 20.04 1.39
CA ALA A 207 0.43 21.34 0.74
C ALA A 207 0.38 22.51 1.74
N TYR A 208 -0.50 22.46 2.75
CA TYR A 208 -0.73 23.59 3.64
C TYR A 208 0.45 23.81 4.61
N PRO A 209 0.89 25.06 4.84
CA PRO A 209 0.41 26.33 4.30
C PRO A 209 1.04 26.76 2.96
N ARG A 210 2.09 26.07 2.49
CA ARG A 210 2.88 26.47 1.31
C ARG A 210 2.11 26.46 -0.01
N GLY A 211 1.15 25.54 -0.16
CA GLY A 211 0.49 25.21 -1.43
C GLY A 211 1.37 24.36 -2.37
N PHE A 212 0.76 23.84 -3.43
CA PHE A 212 1.47 23.36 -4.62
C PHE A 212 1.43 24.47 -5.68
N MET A 213 2.60 24.93 -6.12
CA MET A 213 2.75 26.02 -7.09
C MET A 213 2.71 25.52 -8.54
N ARG A 214 3.10 24.27 -8.80
CA ARG A 214 3.25 23.71 -10.15
C ARG A 214 2.21 22.62 -10.38
N LEU A 215 1.20 22.97 -11.16
CA LEU A 215 0.07 22.09 -11.50
C LEU A 215 0.30 21.27 -12.79
N GLY A 216 1.53 21.22 -13.30
CA GLY A 216 1.88 20.64 -14.60
C GLY A 216 1.87 19.11 -14.69
N GLY A 217 1.57 18.43 -13.58
CA GLY A 217 1.62 16.96 -13.49
C GLY A 217 3.06 16.41 -13.50
N ALA A 218 3.19 15.10 -13.27
CA ALA A 218 4.47 14.42 -13.13
C ALA A 218 5.24 14.26 -14.47
N THR A 219 4.57 14.41 -15.62
CA THR A 219 5.11 14.06 -16.95
C THR A 219 4.62 15.04 -18.04
N GLY A 220 5.35 15.11 -19.15
CA GLY A 220 5.00 15.93 -20.32
C GLY A 220 5.72 17.29 -20.40
N PRO A 221 5.53 18.05 -21.49
CA PRO A 221 6.26 19.29 -21.77
C PRO A 221 5.91 20.45 -20.81
N ALA A 222 4.77 20.37 -20.14
CA ALA A 222 4.37 21.30 -19.08
C ALA A 222 4.74 20.82 -17.67
N SER A 223 5.36 19.63 -17.53
CA SER A 223 5.77 19.11 -16.24
C SER A 223 6.81 20.03 -15.62
N ALA A 224 6.58 20.37 -14.36
CA ALA A 224 7.41 21.30 -13.63
C ALA A 224 7.46 20.83 -12.19
N ARG A 225 8.67 20.59 -11.68
CA ARG A 225 8.86 20.15 -10.29
C ARG A 225 8.77 21.28 -9.30
N GLU A 226 8.13 21.06 -8.18
CA GLU A 226 8.22 21.99 -7.04
C GLU A 226 9.69 22.19 -6.61
N PRO A 227 10.06 23.33 -6.00
CA PRO A 227 11.44 23.55 -5.54
C PRO A 227 11.95 22.50 -4.54
N PHE A 228 11.04 21.81 -3.86
CA PHE A 228 11.32 20.75 -2.90
C PHE A 228 11.17 19.33 -3.49
N GLU A 229 10.77 19.20 -4.76
CA GLU A 229 10.69 17.90 -5.43
C GLU A 229 12.03 17.54 -6.05
N THR A 230 12.51 16.34 -5.75
CA THR A 230 13.75 15.80 -6.31
C THR A 230 13.43 14.97 -7.55
N ARG A 231 14.37 14.92 -8.49
CA ARG A 231 14.28 13.96 -9.60
C ARG A 231 14.52 12.54 -9.06
N GLY A 232 13.73 11.57 -9.50
CA GLY A 232 14.02 10.16 -9.22
C GLY A 232 15.42 9.76 -9.70
N ALA A 233 16.08 8.86 -8.97
CA ALA A 233 17.44 8.42 -9.28
C ALA A 233 17.55 7.55 -10.54
N THR A 234 16.41 7.11 -11.07
CA THR A 234 16.28 6.19 -12.20
C THR A 234 15.27 6.72 -13.22
N ASP A 235 15.62 6.57 -14.50
CA ASP A 235 14.78 6.85 -15.69
C ASP A 235 14.39 5.56 -16.44
N GLU A 236 14.76 4.41 -15.89
CA GLU A 236 14.54 3.07 -16.44
C GLU A 236 13.04 2.80 -16.58
N ASP A 237 12.65 2.25 -17.74
CA ASP A 237 11.29 1.77 -17.93
C ASP A 237 11.09 0.53 -17.08
N PRO A 238 10.16 0.53 -16.10
CA PRO A 238 9.94 -0.65 -15.29
C PRO A 238 9.68 -1.90 -16.14
N VAL A 239 9.02 -1.80 -17.30
CA VAL A 239 8.73 -2.93 -18.21
C VAL A 239 9.99 -3.54 -18.81
N GLU A 240 11.04 -2.75 -19.05
CA GLU A 240 12.29 -3.21 -19.66
C GLU A 240 13.33 -3.71 -18.64
N VAL A 241 13.17 -3.36 -17.35
CA VAL A 241 14.15 -3.70 -16.30
C VAL A 241 14.42 -5.22 -16.20
N VAL A 242 13.39 -6.06 -16.38
CA VAL A 242 13.51 -7.53 -16.23
C VAL A 242 14.22 -8.18 -17.44
N GLN A 243 14.22 -7.53 -18.61
CA GLN A 243 14.79 -8.13 -19.84
C GLN A 243 16.32 -8.17 -19.86
N LYS A 244 17.00 -7.42 -18.98
CA LYS A 244 18.47 -7.32 -18.98
C LYS A 244 19.19 -8.30 -18.05
N GLY A 245 18.47 -9.15 -17.31
CA GLY A 245 19.07 -10.20 -16.50
C GLY A 245 19.94 -9.70 -15.34
N GLU A 246 19.83 -8.44 -14.94
CA GLU A 246 20.45 -7.91 -13.73
C GLU A 246 19.47 -8.05 -12.57
N ILE A 247 19.56 -9.18 -11.89
CA ILE A 247 19.30 -9.32 -10.44
C ILE A 247 20.66 -9.52 -9.79
#